data_AF-A0A655QS50-F1
#
_entry.id   AF-A0A655QS50-F1
#
_cell.length_a   1.000
_cell.length_b   1.000
_cell.length_c   1.000
_cell.angle_alpha   90.00
_cell.angle_beta   90.00
_cell.angle_gamma   90.00
#
_symmetry.space_group_name_H-M   'P 1'
#
loop_
_entity.id
_entity.type
_entity.pdbx_description
1 polymer ?
#
loop_
_entity_poly.entity_id
_entity_poly.type
_entity_poly.pdbx_seq_one_letter_code
_entity_poly.pdbx_strand_id
1 'polypeptide(L)'
;MIPATLPQGVFALWDEGYIALALLVLFCSSIAPLVLCLSVVSAHLALRFRYFQTLRYSLLFIHHLKVWVMIDVFLVSVAVSCFKLKDYSDIFIGPGLLGLVLLQLFTVLLLSRISTRRYWETWQAETEYDLPVKQVHCHNCHLSQPENGHCVRCQHKLYHRKPNSIERTWAYVLAATVAIFPANLIPISILITNGQRLEDTIFSGVASLVKNGMWGIALIIFVASIVVPVIKIIGLAYLLMAIKLKRHVHQRQRMMIYRGIKWIGKWSVMDLFVISIMLTLVDRGQILDFTPGYGAVAFGMVVVLTMLAAESLDPRLLWDEPDSTRTQQ
;
A
#
# COMPACT_ATOMS: atom_id res chain seq x y z
N MET A 1 -8.25 -20.55 26.62
CA MET A 1 -7.59 -20.05 25.39
C MET A 1 -8.51 -19.03 24.76
N ILE A 2 -8.02 -17.80 24.56
CA ILE A 2 -8.83 -16.75 23.95
C ILE A 2 -8.60 -16.82 22.43
N PRO A 3 -9.63 -17.13 21.61
CA PRO A 3 -9.47 -17.09 20.18
C PRO A 3 -9.32 -15.64 19.72
N ALA A 4 -8.18 -15.32 19.12
CA ALA A 4 -7.94 -14.05 18.44
C ALA A 4 -7.96 -14.29 16.94
N THR A 5 -9.00 -13.77 16.28
CA THR A 5 -9.16 -13.86 14.82
C THR A 5 -9.08 -12.47 14.20
N LEU A 6 -8.64 -12.39 12.95
CA LEU A 6 -8.54 -11.13 12.22
C LEU A 6 -9.88 -10.34 12.22
N PRO A 7 -11.04 -10.95 11.90
CA PRO A 7 -12.31 -10.23 11.92
C PRO A 7 -12.63 -9.65 13.29
N GLN A 8 -12.33 -10.37 14.38
CA GLN A 8 -12.53 -9.86 15.73
C GLN A 8 -11.69 -8.61 16.03
N GLY A 9 -10.51 -8.47 15.41
CA GLY A 9 -9.70 -7.25 15.55
C GLY A 9 -10.18 -6.07 14.77
N VAL A 10 -10.76 -6.33 13.60
CA VAL A 10 -11.48 -5.30 12.85
C VAL A 10 -12.69 -4.83 13.65
N PHE A 11 -13.46 -5.75 14.25
CA PHE A 11 -14.62 -5.39 15.06
C PHE A 11 -14.23 -4.66 16.35
N ALA A 12 -13.18 -5.10 17.05
CA ALA A 12 -12.68 -4.38 18.22
C ALA A 12 -12.27 -2.94 17.89
N LEU A 13 -11.55 -2.73 16.78
CA LEU A 13 -11.22 -1.38 16.29
C LEU A 13 -12.47 -0.56 15.95
N TRP A 14 -13.50 -1.21 15.40
CA TRP A 14 -14.75 -0.56 15.05
C TRP A 14 -15.50 -0.10 16.30
N ASP A 15 -15.61 -0.98 17.30
CA ASP A 15 -16.33 -0.73 18.55
C ASP A 15 -15.65 0.36 19.39
N GLU A 16 -14.32 0.44 19.34
CA GLU A 16 -13.49 1.53 19.91
C GLU A 16 -13.64 2.87 19.14
N GLY A 17 -14.43 2.93 18.07
CA GLY A 17 -14.69 4.15 17.30
C GLY A 17 -13.68 4.44 16.17
N TYR A 18 -12.71 3.56 15.95
CA TYR A 18 -11.67 3.71 14.91
C TYR A 18 -12.08 3.08 13.56
N ILE A 19 -13.26 3.48 13.08
CA ILE A 19 -13.92 2.92 11.88
C ILE A 19 -13.00 2.96 10.65
N ALA A 20 -12.32 4.09 10.41
CA ALA A 20 -11.45 4.24 9.24
C ALA A 20 -10.27 3.24 9.24
N LEU A 21 -9.70 2.98 10.42
CA LEU A 21 -8.59 2.05 10.58
C LEU A 21 -9.08 0.60 10.45
N ALA A 22 -10.22 0.26 11.07
CA ALA A 22 -10.87 -1.04 10.94
C ALA A 22 -11.15 -1.37 9.45
N LEU A 23 -11.74 -0.43 8.72
CA LEU A 23 -12.03 -0.57 7.29
C LEU A 23 -10.77 -0.74 6.45
N LEU A 24 -9.71 0.03 6.73
CA LEU A 24 -8.45 -0.08 6.01
C LEU A 24 -7.80 -1.46 6.23
N VAL A 25 -7.75 -1.92 7.48
CA VAL A 25 -7.19 -3.23 7.82
C VAL A 25 -7.98 -4.35 7.14
N LEU A 26 -9.32 -4.33 7.28
CA LEU A 26 -10.21 -5.29 6.64
C LEU A 26 -10.06 -5.30 5.11
N PHE A 27 -9.95 -4.10 4.53
CA PHE A 27 -9.79 -3.94 3.09
C PHE A 27 -8.49 -4.59 2.60
N CYS A 28 -7.36 -4.26 3.23
CA CYS A 28 -6.04 -4.73 2.78
C CYS A 28 -5.81 -6.22 3.05
N SER A 29 -6.33 -6.76 4.16
CA SER A 29 -6.08 -8.15 4.56
C SER A 29 -7.05 -9.16 3.96
N SER A 30 -8.33 -8.80 3.80
CA SER A 30 -9.40 -9.74 3.49
C SER A 30 -10.11 -9.39 2.19
N ILE A 31 -10.58 -8.15 2.02
CA ILE A 31 -11.39 -7.77 0.85
C ILE A 31 -10.54 -7.73 -0.42
N ALA A 32 -9.40 -7.02 -0.42
CA ALA A 32 -8.58 -6.86 -1.62
C ALA A 32 -8.09 -8.20 -2.20
N PRO A 33 -7.60 -9.17 -1.38
CA PRO A 33 -7.22 -10.50 -1.89
C PRO A 33 -8.40 -11.29 -2.44
N LEU A 34 -9.56 -11.26 -1.76
CA LEU A 34 -10.77 -11.95 -2.22
C LEU A 34 -11.25 -11.38 -3.55
N VAL A 35 -11.35 -10.05 -3.66
CA VAL A 35 -11.77 -9.37 -4.88
C VAL A 35 -10.75 -9.61 -5.99
N LEU A 36 -9.45 -9.68 -5.69
CA LEU A 36 -8.43 -10.06 -6.67
C LEU A 36 -8.69 -11.48 -7.19
N CYS A 37 -8.87 -12.48 -6.33
CA CYS A 37 -9.16 -13.85 -6.74
C CYS A 37 -10.45 -13.94 -7.58
N LEU A 38 -11.52 -13.27 -7.16
CA LEU A 38 -12.79 -13.21 -7.91
C LEU A 38 -12.63 -12.51 -9.26
N SER A 39 -11.84 -11.44 -9.33
CA SER A 39 -11.56 -10.71 -10.57
C SER A 39 -10.83 -11.59 -11.60
N VAL A 40 -10.00 -12.53 -11.14
CA VAL A 40 -9.30 -13.48 -12.01
C VAL A 40 -10.23 -14.57 -12.53
N VAL A 41 -11.04 -15.14 -11.64
CA VAL A 41 -12.05 -16.14 -12.03
C VAL A 41 -13.02 -15.53 -13.05
N SER A 42 -13.50 -14.31 -12.80
CA SER A 42 -14.36 -13.58 -13.73
C SER A 42 -13.65 -13.23 -15.04
N ALA A 43 -12.35 -12.92 -15.06
CA ALA A 43 -11.59 -12.73 -16.30
C ALA A 43 -11.55 -14.02 -17.14
N HIS A 44 -11.32 -15.18 -16.53
CA HIS A 44 -11.35 -16.46 -17.24
C HIS A 44 -12.74 -16.84 -17.74
N LEU A 45 -13.79 -16.62 -16.94
CA LEU A 45 -15.17 -16.82 -17.36
C LEU A 45 -15.54 -15.87 -18.50
N ALA A 46 -15.12 -14.61 -18.44
CA ALA A 46 -15.36 -13.62 -19.49
C ALA A 46 -14.68 -14.00 -20.81
N LEU A 47 -13.46 -14.57 -20.76
CA LEU A 47 -12.81 -15.12 -21.95
C LEU A 47 -13.58 -16.33 -22.52
N ARG A 48 -14.08 -17.23 -21.66
CA ARG A 48 -14.85 -18.41 -22.07
C ARG A 48 -16.18 -18.05 -22.72
N PHE A 49 -16.91 -17.10 -22.14
CA PHE A 49 -18.24 -16.67 -22.62
C PHE A 49 -18.19 -15.48 -23.60
N ARG A 50 -16.99 -14.97 -23.90
CA ARG A 50 -16.76 -13.79 -24.73
C ARG A 50 -17.55 -12.53 -24.30
N TYR A 51 -17.58 -12.24 -23.00
CA TYR A 51 -18.18 -11.00 -22.46
C TYR A 51 -17.14 -9.88 -22.28
N PHE A 52 -17.18 -8.89 -23.17
CA PHE A 52 -16.19 -7.79 -23.20
C PHE A 52 -16.20 -6.91 -21.92
N GLN A 53 -17.38 -6.51 -21.45
CA GLN A 53 -17.49 -5.62 -20.28
C GLN A 53 -16.92 -6.26 -19.01
N THR A 54 -17.27 -7.53 -18.77
CA THR A 54 -16.75 -8.31 -17.64
C THR A 54 -15.23 -8.42 -17.71
N LEU A 55 -14.67 -8.76 -18.88
CA LEU A 55 -13.22 -8.82 -19.06
C LEU A 55 -12.55 -7.47 -18.75
N ARG A 56 -13.12 -6.37 -19.27
CA ARG A 56 -12.60 -5.02 -19.06
C ARG A 56 -12.58 -4.64 -17.58
N TYR A 57 -13.68 -4.84 -16.86
CA TYR A 57 -13.75 -4.52 -15.43
C TYR A 57 -12.84 -5.44 -14.61
N SER A 58 -12.85 -6.75 -14.87
CA SER A 58 -11.98 -7.72 -14.20
C SER A 58 -10.51 -7.35 -14.33
N LEU A 59 -10.03 -7.02 -15.53
CA LEU A 59 -8.64 -6.64 -15.76
C LEU A 59 -8.28 -5.29 -15.12
N LEU A 60 -9.22 -4.34 -15.07
CA LEU A 60 -9.04 -3.07 -14.36
C LEU A 60 -8.91 -3.28 -12.85
N PHE A 61 -9.78 -4.10 -12.27
CA PHE A 61 -9.71 -4.47 -10.85
C PHE A 61 -8.40 -5.17 -10.51
N ILE A 62 -7.96 -6.14 -11.33
CA ILE A 62 -6.66 -6.82 -11.16
C ILE A 62 -5.52 -5.80 -11.12
N HIS A 63 -5.50 -4.84 -12.04
CA HIS A 63 -4.44 -3.84 -12.10
C HIS A 63 -4.39 -2.95 -10.85
N HIS A 64 -5.55 -2.46 -10.38
CA HIS A 64 -5.60 -1.58 -9.21
C HIS A 64 -5.35 -2.35 -7.92
N LEU A 65 -6.05 -3.46 -7.69
CA LEU A 65 -5.99 -4.23 -6.44
C LEU A 65 -4.64 -4.88 -6.19
N LYS A 66 -3.85 -5.18 -7.23
CA LYS A 66 -2.50 -5.77 -7.08
C LYS A 66 -1.60 -4.97 -6.13
N VAL A 67 -1.77 -3.65 -6.09
CA VAL A 67 -0.97 -2.76 -5.21
C VAL A 67 -1.49 -2.76 -3.77
N TRP A 68 -2.78 -3.05 -3.56
CA TRP A 68 -3.46 -3.06 -2.26
C TRP A 68 -3.48 -4.43 -1.58
N VAL A 69 -3.19 -5.51 -2.32
CA VAL A 69 -3.03 -6.85 -1.75
C VAL A 69 -1.70 -6.91 -1.02
N MET A 70 -1.78 -6.82 0.31
CA MET A 70 -0.63 -6.69 1.21
C MET A 70 -0.57 -7.82 2.24
N ILE A 71 -1.03 -9.02 1.86
CA ILE A 71 -1.03 -10.19 2.75
C ILE A 71 0.40 -10.55 3.20
N ASP A 72 1.43 -10.30 2.38
CA ASP A 72 2.84 -10.45 2.78
C ASP A 72 3.16 -9.60 4.01
N VAL A 73 2.77 -8.32 3.97
CA VAL A 73 2.98 -7.38 5.07
C VAL A 73 2.15 -7.78 6.29
N PHE A 74 0.92 -8.26 6.09
CA PHE A 74 0.08 -8.75 7.18
C PHE A 74 0.71 -9.95 7.91
N LEU A 75 1.23 -10.95 7.19
CA LEU A 75 1.90 -12.12 7.81
C LEU A 75 3.14 -11.72 8.60
N VAL A 76 3.93 -10.76 8.10
CA VAL A 76 5.07 -10.21 8.84
C VAL A 76 4.58 -9.51 10.11
N SER A 77 3.47 -8.78 10.03
CA SER A 77 2.86 -8.09 11.19
C SER A 77 2.41 -9.07 12.27
N VAL A 78 1.84 -10.21 11.88
CA VAL A 78 1.50 -11.31 12.81
C VAL A 78 2.76 -11.87 13.47
N ALA A 79 3.83 -12.10 12.72
CA ALA A 79 5.09 -12.60 13.29
C ALA A 79 5.71 -11.62 14.31
N VAL A 80 5.74 -10.32 13.99
CA VAL A 80 6.21 -9.26 14.90
C VAL A 80 5.33 -9.18 16.15
N SER A 81 4.01 -9.30 15.97
CA SER A 81 3.03 -9.33 17.06
C SER A 81 3.28 -10.51 18.01
N CYS A 82 3.49 -11.71 17.47
CA CYS A 82 3.83 -12.90 18.27
C CYS A 82 5.14 -12.73 19.04
N PHE A 83 6.16 -12.11 18.43
CA PHE A 83 7.42 -11.83 19.13
C PHE A 83 7.21 -10.87 20.30
N LYS A 84 6.46 -9.78 20.09
CA LYS A 84 6.18 -8.76 21.11
C LYS A 84 5.37 -9.32 22.29
N LEU A 85 4.48 -10.28 22.05
CA LEU A 85 3.62 -10.86 23.07
C LEU A 85 4.21 -12.07 23.79
N LYS A 86 5.30 -12.64 23.28
CA LYS A 86 5.94 -13.82 23.88
C LYS A 86 6.40 -13.58 25.32
N ASP A 87 6.76 -12.33 25.63
CA ASP A 87 7.19 -11.94 26.98
C ASP A 87 6.01 -11.78 27.96
N TYR A 88 4.78 -11.68 27.45
CA TYR A 88 3.57 -11.43 28.25
C TYR A 88 2.63 -12.62 28.34
N SER A 89 2.64 -13.54 27.37
CA SER A 89 1.68 -14.65 27.30
C SER A 89 2.17 -15.83 26.44
N ASP A 90 1.73 -17.04 26.78
CA ASP A 90 1.91 -18.23 25.95
C ASP A 90 0.96 -18.21 24.75
N ILE A 91 1.53 -18.13 23.54
CA ILE A 91 0.78 -18.00 22.28
C ILE A 91 0.67 -19.37 21.60
N PHE A 92 -0.55 -19.83 21.39
CA PHE A 92 -0.83 -21.05 20.62
C PHE A 92 -1.31 -20.69 19.21
N ILE A 93 -0.64 -21.24 18.20
CA ILE A 93 -0.96 -20.96 16.79
C ILE A 93 -2.10 -21.89 16.33
N GLY A 94 -3.24 -21.29 15.99
CA GLY A 94 -4.38 -22.01 15.43
C GLY A 94 -4.29 -22.26 13.91
N PRO A 95 -5.22 -23.05 13.35
CA PRO A 95 -5.26 -23.37 11.91
C PRO A 95 -5.51 -22.15 11.01
N GLY A 96 -6.05 -21.05 11.56
CA GLY A 96 -6.26 -19.81 10.82
C GLY A 96 -4.96 -19.23 10.24
N LEU A 97 -3.84 -19.36 10.95
CA LEU A 97 -2.53 -18.90 10.45
C LEU A 97 -2.09 -19.72 9.22
N LEU A 98 -2.31 -21.04 9.24
CA LEU A 98 -2.04 -21.91 8.09
C LEU A 98 -2.90 -21.50 6.90
N GLY A 99 -4.19 -21.19 7.12
CA GLY A 99 -5.09 -20.68 6.08
C GLY A 99 -4.58 -19.37 5.45
N LEU A 100 -4.08 -18.43 6.25
CA LEU A 100 -3.51 -17.17 5.77
C LEU A 100 -2.21 -17.37 4.98
N VAL A 101 -1.35 -18.29 5.43
CA VAL A 101 -0.10 -18.64 4.72
C VAL A 101 -0.42 -19.31 3.38
N LEU A 102 -1.39 -20.22 3.33
CA LEU A 102 -1.86 -20.83 2.10
C LEU A 102 -2.48 -19.79 1.16
N LEU A 103 -3.34 -18.92 1.68
CA LEU A 103 -3.93 -17.81 0.91
C LEU A 103 -2.84 -16.92 0.31
N GLN A 104 -1.81 -16.57 1.08
CA GLN A 104 -0.67 -15.81 0.60
C GLN A 104 0.05 -16.54 -0.54
N LEU A 105 0.37 -17.81 -0.34
CA LEU A 105 1.08 -18.62 -1.31
C LEU A 105 0.29 -18.70 -2.62
N PHE A 106 -1.01 -19.00 -2.55
CA PHE A 106 -1.87 -19.03 -3.74
C PHE A 106 -1.99 -17.67 -4.41
N THR A 107 -2.12 -16.59 -3.65
CA THR A 107 -2.21 -15.22 -4.19
C THR A 107 -0.93 -14.82 -4.91
N VAL A 108 0.24 -15.14 -4.35
CA VAL A 108 1.54 -14.89 -4.98
C VAL A 108 1.72 -15.71 -6.25
N LEU A 109 1.38 -17.01 -6.23
CA LEU A 109 1.43 -17.86 -7.41
C LEU A 109 0.51 -17.34 -8.52
N LEU A 110 -0.70 -16.94 -8.16
CA LEU A 110 -1.69 -16.36 -9.07
C LEU A 110 -1.17 -15.05 -9.68
N LEU A 111 -0.63 -14.12 -8.87
CA LEU A 111 -0.06 -12.86 -9.34
C LEU A 111 1.21 -13.03 -10.19
N SER A 112 1.97 -14.11 -9.98
CA SER A 112 3.15 -14.47 -10.79
C SER A 112 2.75 -14.99 -12.18
N ARG A 113 1.60 -15.68 -12.29
CA ARG A 113 1.11 -16.24 -13.57
C ARG A 113 0.30 -15.24 -14.39
N ILE A 114 -0.35 -14.27 -13.73
CA ILE A 114 -1.22 -13.30 -14.39
C ILE A 114 -0.40 -12.19 -15.04
N SER A 115 -0.68 -11.95 -16.32
CA SER A 115 -0.25 -10.73 -17.01
C SER A 115 -1.41 -10.15 -17.80
N THR A 116 -1.74 -8.89 -17.53
CA THR A 116 -2.84 -8.17 -18.18
C THR A 116 -2.70 -8.20 -19.71
N ARG A 117 -1.46 -8.10 -20.21
CA ARG A 117 -1.15 -8.20 -21.65
C ARG A 117 -1.62 -9.52 -22.25
N ARG A 118 -1.39 -10.67 -21.60
CA ARG A 118 -1.78 -11.98 -22.15
C ARG A 118 -3.29 -12.13 -22.27
N TYR A 119 -4.05 -11.69 -21.27
CA TYR A 119 -5.53 -11.75 -21.33
C TYR A 119 -6.08 -10.95 -22.51
N TRP A 120 -5.54 -9.76 -22.74
CA TRP A 120 -5.91 -8.96 -23.90
C TRP A 120 -5.48 -9.66 -25.19
N GLU A 121 -4.27 -10.23 -25.28
CA GLU A 121 -3.79 -10.96 -26.48
C GLU A 121 -4.68 -12.14 -26.82
N THR A 122 -5.17 -12.87 -25.81
CA THR A 122 -6.13 -13.96 -26.02
C THR A 122 -7.51 -13.46 -26.45
N TRP A 123 -7.93 -12.28 -25.98
CA TRP A 123 -9.21 -11.70 -26.39
C TRP A 123 -9.21 -11.28 -27.85
N GLN A 124 -8.21 -10.49 -28.25
CA GLN A 124 -8.04 -10.02 -29.62
C GLN A 124 -6.57 -9.68 -29.83
N ALA A 125 -5.86 -10.36 -30.72
CA ALA A 125 -4.41 -10.23 -30.84
C ALA A 125 -4.00 -8.86 -31.41
N GLU A 126 -2.81 -8.35 -31.03
CA GLU A 126 -2.27 -7.11 -31.63
C GLU A 126 -2.19 -7.20 -33.17
N THR A 127 -1.90 -8.39 -33.71
CA THR A 127 -1.79 -8.64 -35.15
C THR A 127 -3.10 -8.53 -35.93
N GLU A 128 -4.25 -8.55 -35.24
CA GLU A 128 -5.55 -8.38 -35.90
C GLU A 128 -5.84 -6.91 -36.24
N TYR A 129 -5.10 -5.97 -35.66
CA TYR A 129 -5.25 -4.55 -35.95
C TYR A 129 -4.19 -4.10 -36.97
N ASP A 130 -4.66 -3.59 -38.11
CA ASP A 130 -3.80 -2.89 -39.06
C ASP A 130 -3.55 -1.45 -38.58
N LEU A 131 -2.48 -1.27 -37.82
CA LEU A 131 -2.10 0.00 -37.20
C LEU A 131 -0.80 0.51 -37.84
N PRO A 132 -0.89 1.36 -38.89
CA PRO A 132 0.28 1.79 -39.66
C PRO A 132 1.24 2.65 -38.84
N VAL A 133 0.74 3.33 -37.80
CA VAL A 133 1.51 4.24 -36.96
C VAL A 133 1.29 3.90 -35.49
N LYS A 134 2.38 3.67 -34.75
CA LYS A 134 2.39 3.31 -33.33
C LYS A 134 2.97 4.44 -32.48
N GLN A 135 2.17 5.49 -32.24
CA GLN A 135 2.60 6.68 -31.49
C GLN A 135 2.31 6.59 -29.99
N VAL A 136 1.15 6.02 -29.61
CA VAL A 136 0.68 6.01 -28.21
C VAL A 136 0.49 4.59 -27.71
N HIS A 137 1.09 4.31 -26.55
CA HIS A 137 0.97 3.03 -25.85
C HIS A 137 -0.15 3.07 -24.80
N CYS A 138 -1.16 2.22 -24.93
CA CYS A 138 -2.24 2.15 -23.95
C CYS A 138 -1.77 1.57 -22.61
N HIS A 139 -1.97 2.30 -21.51
CA HIS A 139 -1.58 1.85 -20.16
C HIS A 139 -2.43 0.70 -19.60
N ASN A 140 -3.62 0.45 -20.15
CA ASN A 140 -4.52 -0.58 -19.65
C ASN A 140 -4.36 -1.92 -20.40
N CYS A 141 -4.40 -1.90 -21.73
CA CYS A 141 -4.32 -3.12 -22.54
C CYS A 141 -2.96 -3.36 -23.21
N HIS A 142 -2.01 -2.43 -23.05
CA HIS A 142 -0.67 -2.51 -23.65
C HIS A 142 -0.63 -2.57 -25.19
N LEU A 143 -1.69 -2.13 -25.88
CA LEU A 143 -1.70 -1.98 -27.34
C LEU A 143 -1.02 -0.66 -27.72
N SER A 144 -0.09 -0.71 -28.67
CA SER A 144 0.50 0.47 -29.32
C SER A 144 -0.31 0.83 -30.56
N GLN A 145 -0.79 2.07 -30.63
CA GLN A 145 -1.74 2.49 -31.67
C GLN A 145 -1.52 3.98 -32.02
N PRO A 146 -2.15 4.52 -33.09
CA PRO A 146 -2.06 5.93 -33.41
C PRO A 146 -2.73 6.78 -32.33
N GLU A 147 -2.39 8.07 -32.28
CA GLU A 147 -3.03 8.98 -31.34
C GLU A 147 -4.51 9.13 -31.67
N ASN A 148 -5.36 8.68 -30.73
CA ASN A 148 -6.81 8.75 -30.80
C ASN A 148 -7.34 9.11 -29.41
N GLY A 149 -8.60 9.56 -29.32
CA GLY A 149 -9.21 9.86 -28.01
C GLY A 149 -9.36 8.63 -27.11
N HIS A 150 -9.65 7.46 -27.70
CA HIS A 150 -9.88 6.20 -26.99
C HIS A 150 -9.13 5.04 -27.65
N CYS A 151 -8.75 4.06 -26.84
CA CYS A 151 -8.11 2.84 -27.32
C CYS A 151 -9.09 2.00 -28.13
N VAL A 152 -8.66 1.54 -29.31
CA VAL A 152 -9.49 0.70 -30.20
C VAL A 152 -9.82 -0.67 -29.60
N ARG A 153 -8.99 -1.18 -28.67
CA ARG A 153 -9.15 -2.50 -28.05
C ARG A 153 -9.91 -2.47 -26.73
N CYS A 154 -9.48 -1.63 -25.78
CA CYS A 154 -10.08 -1.60 -24.45
C CYS A 154 -11.03 -0.41 -24.21
N GLN A 155 -11.17 0.49 -25.19
CA GLN A 155 -11.99 1.71 -25.11
C GLN A 155 -11.62 2.65 -23.95
N HIS A 156 -10.44 2.48 -23.35
CA HIS A 156 -9.93 3.39 -22.33
C HIS A 156 -9.37 4.65 -22.98
N LYS A 157 -9.55 5.80 -22.33
CA LYS A 157 -9.01 7.08 -22.82
C LYS A 157 -7.48 7.01 -22.92
N LEU A 158 -6.94 7.44 -24.05
CA LEU A 158 -5.50 7.39 -24.31
C LEU A 158 -4.81 8.64 -23.80
N TYR A 159 -3.60 8.44 -23.27
CA TYR A 159 -2.73 9.51 -22.82
C TYR A 159 -1.29 9.11 -23.12
N HIS A 160 -0.49 10.05 -23.61
CA HIS A 160 0.95 9.83 -23.80
C HIS A 160 1.68 9.71 -22.45
N ARG A 161 1.27 10.54 -21.48
CA ARG A 161 1.75 10.55 -20.09
C ARG A 161 0.57 10.66 -19.12
N LYS A 162 0.76 10.22 -17.88
CA LYS A 162 -0.27 10.39 -16.84
C LYS A 162 -0.63 11.87 -16.69
N PRO A 163 -1.90 12.29 -16.89
CA PRO A 163 -2.29 13.69 -16.80
C PRO A 163 -2.12 14.20 -15.36
N ASN A 164 -1.63 15.43 -15.23
CA ASN A 164 -1.41 16.14 -13.96
C ASN A 164 -0.66 15.32 -12.91
N SER A 165 0.24 14.41 -13.32
CA SER A 165 0.98 13.52 -12.42
C SER A 165 1.74 14.31 -11.35
N ILE A 166 2.48 15.34 -11.75
CA ILE A 166 3.28 16.18 -10.85
C ILE A 166 2.39 16.91 -9.82
N GLU A 167 1.30 17.51 -10.26
CA GLU A 167 0.36 18.26 -9.40
C GLU A 167 -0.32 17.34 -8.39
N ARG A 168 -0.80 16.17 -8.84
CA ARG A 168 -1.41 15.17 -7.97
C ARG A 168 -0.42 14.65 -6.93
N THR A 169 0.82 14.37 -7.33
CA THR A 169 1.85 13.93 -6.39
C THR A 169 2.16 15.02 -5.37
N TRP A 170 2.28 16.29 -5.77
CA TRP A 170 2.45 17.41 -4.83
C TRP A 170 1.30 17.52 -3.84
N ALA A 171 0.05 17.41 -4.31
CA ALA A 171 -1.13 17.48 -3.43
C ALA A 171 -1.09 16.38 -2.36
N TYR A 172 -0.76 15.13 -2.74
CA TYR A 172 -0.63 14.04 -1.78
C TYR A 172 0.56 14.21 -0.83
N VAL A 173 1.71 14.67 -1.32
CA VAL A 173 2.91 14.90 -0.49
C VAL A 173 2.66 16.01 0.53
N LEU A 174 2.01 17.11 0.14
CA LEU A 174 1.64 18.19 1.05
C LEU A 174 0.62 17.73 2.09
N ALA A 175 -0.42 17.00 1.67
CA ALA A 175 -1.40 16.42 2.60
C ALA A 175 -0.74 15.46 3.60
N ALA A 176 0.18 14.59 3.14
CA ALA A 176 0.93 13.69 4.01
C ALA A 176 1.86 14.45 4.97
N THR A 177 2.47 15.55 4.51
CA THR A 177 3.31 16.42 5.33
C THR A 177 2.51 17.09 6.44
N VAL A 178 1.27 17.52 6.18
CA VAL A 178 0.39 18.05 7.24
C VAL A 178 -0.03 16.96 8.20
N ALA A 179 -0.39 15.76 7.69
CA ALA A 179 -0.85 14.64 8.51
C ALA A 179 0.25 14.01 9.40
N ILE A 180 1.53 14.21 9.08
CA ILE A 180 2.64 13.64 9.86
C ILE A 180 2.80 14.33 11.23
N PHE A 181 2.42 15.60 11.35
CA PHE A 181 2.46 16.31 12.64
C PHE A 181 1.48 15.72 13.66
N PRO A 182 0.15 15.62 13.38
CA PRO A 182 -0.77 15.00 14.32
C PRO A 182 -0.44 13.52 14.54
N ALA A 183 0.09 12.80 13.54
CA ALA A 183 0.51 11.41 13.71
C ALA A 183 1.62 11.21 14.76
N ASN A 184 2.53 12.18 14.92
CA ASN A 184 3.65 12.08 15.87
C ASN A 184 3.38 12.78 17.21
N LEU A 185 2.47 13.76 17.25
CA LEU A 185 2.18 14.57 18.44
C LEU A 185 1.00 14.03 19.25
N ILE A 186 0.05 13.35 18.60
CA ILE A 186 -1.13 12.78 19.27
C ILE A 186 -0.79 11.37 19.77
N PRO A 187 -1.28 10.97 20.96
CA PRO A 187 -1.08 9.61 21.47
C PRO A 187 -1.57 8.57 20.47
N ILE A 188 -0.71 7.57 20.24
CA ILE A 188 -1.00 6.43 19.35
C ILE A 188 -1.60 5.26 20.12
N SER A 189 -1.31 5.17 21.42
CA SER A 189 -1.86 4.17 22.33
C SER A 189 -2.14 4.79 23.68
N ILE A 190 -3.21 4.36 24.32
CA ILE A 190 -3.61 4.76 25.66
C ILE A 190 -3.67 3.47 26.48
N LEU A 191 -2.81 3.40 27.49
CA LEU A 191 -2.73 2.29 28.43
C LEU A 191 -3.38 2.70 29.75
N ILE A 192 -4.34 1.93 30.24
CA ILE A 192 -4.89 2.14 31.58
C ILE A 192 -4.23 1.13 32.52
N THR A 193 -3.39 1.61 33.44
CA THR A 193 -2.76 0.77 34.47
C THR A 193 -3.05 1.36 35.85
N ASN A 194 -3.56 0.54 36.77
CA ASN A 194 -3.86 0.94 38.16
C ASN A 194 -4.72 2.22 38.28
N GLY A 195 -5.66 2.44 37.36
CA GLY A 195 -6.53 3.63 37.35
C GLY A 195 -5.87 4.91 36.81
N GLN A 196 -4.62 4.86 36.35
CA GLN A 196 -3.96 5.97 35.65
C GLN A 196 -4.00 5.75 34.14
N ARG A 197 -4.46 6.78 33.43
CA ARG A 197 -4.48 6.84 31.96
C ARG A 197 -3.10 7.29 31.48
N LEU A 198 -2.28 6.36 31.00
CA LEU A 198 -0.99 6.64 30.39
C LEU A 198 -1.20 6.78 28.88
N GLU A 199 -1.11 8.02 28.40
CA GLU A 199 -1.16 8.32 26.98
C GLU A 199 0.25 8.26 26.40
N ASP A 200 0.48 7.30 25.51
CA ASP A 200 1.75 7.13 24.84
C ASP A 200 1.69 7.64 23.39
N THR A 201 2.50 8.66 23.11
CA THR A 201 2.90 9.02 21.76
C THR A 201 3.89 7.99 21.23
N ILE A 202 4.12 7.96 19.91
CA ILE A 202 5.18 7.10 19.34
C ILE A 202 6.52 7.39 20.04
N PHE A 203 6.80 8.67 20.32
CA PHE A 203 8.05 9.08 20.96
C PHE A 203 8.14 8.64 22.43
N SER A 204 7.08 8.81 23.22
CA SER A 204 7.08 8.37 24.62
C SER A 204 7.07 6.84 24.73
N GLY A 205 6.37 6.14 23.84
CA GLY A 205 6.39 4.69 23.75
C GLY A 205 7.80 4.15 23.45
N VAL A 206 8.50 4.73 22.48
CA VAL A 206 9.91 4.41 22.20
C VAL A 206 10.80 4.72 23.41
N ALA A 207 10.64 5.88 24.04
CA ALA A 207 11.43 6.27 25.21
C ALA A 207 11.22 5.32 26.41
N SER A 208 9.99 4.86 26.63
CA SER A 208 9.64 3.87 27.66
C SER A 208 10.31 2.52 27.38
N LEU A 209 10.28 2.04 26.14
CA LEU A 209 10.95 0.80 25.74
C LEU A 209 12.47 0.86 25.92
N VAL A 210 13.10 2.01 25.63
CA VAL A 210 14.53 2.22 25.87
C VAL A 210 14.85 2.16 27.37
N LYS A 211 14.04 2.82 28.21
CA LYS A 211 14.21 2.77 29.68
C LYS A 211 14.08 1.36 30.25
N ASN A 212 13.20 0.54 29.66
CA ASN A 212 12.99 -0.85 30.05
C ASN A 212 14.04 -1.83 29.48
N GLY A 213 15.11 -1.31 28.85
CA GLY A 213 16.20 -2.14 28.31
C GLY A 213 15.86 -2.86 27.00
N MET A 214 14.73 -2.58 26.37
CA MET A 214 14.27 -3.20 25.12
C MET A 214 14.69 -2.38 23.89
N TRP A 215 15.98 -2.10 23.76
CA TRP A 215 16.54 -1.22 22.73
C TRP A 215 16.21 -1.66 21.29
N GLY A 216 16.20 -2.97 21.03
CA GLY A 216 15.90 -3.51 19.69
C GLY A 216 14.47 -3.22 19.22
N ILE A 217 13.48 -3.43 20.09
CA ILE A 217 12.06 -3.18 19.78
C ILE A 217 11.84 -1.68 19.62
N ALA A 218 12.42 -0.87 20.50
CA ALA A 218 12.35 0.59 20.44
C ALA A 218 12.89 1.13 19.09
N LEU A 219 14.04 0.63 18.63
CA LEU A 219 14.63 1.03 17.35
C LEU A 219 13.74 0.66 16.16
N ILE A 220 13.19 -0.55 16.15
CA ILE A 220 12.30 -1.02 15.07
C ILE A 220 11.07 -0.12 14.95
N ILE A 221 10.39 0.16 16.08
CA ILE A 221 9.19 1.00 16.11
C ILE A 221 9.53 2.44 15.68
N PHE A 222 10.62 3.01 16.21
CA PHE A 222 11.06 4.35 15.84
C PHE A 222 11.33 4.48 14.34
N VAL A 223 12.06 3.51 13.77
CA VAL A 223 12.39 3.53 12.34
C VAL A 223 11.14 3.34 11.48
N ALA A 224 10.29 2.38 11.82
CA ALA A 224 9.09 2.07 11.05
C ALA A 224 8.05 3.19 11.09
N SER A 225 7.82 3.80 12.25
CA SER A 225 6.73 4.76 12.43
C SER A 225 7.13 6.22 12.22
N ILE A 226 8.41 6.58 12.34
CA ILE A 226 8.88 7.97 12.13
C ILE A 226 9.77 8.07 10.90
N VAL A 227 10.88 7.32 10.90
CA VAL A 227 11.93 7.47 9.88
C VAL A 227 11.41 7.09 8.49
N VAL A 228 10.68 5.99 8.37
CA VAL A 228 10.15 5.49 7.09
C VAL A 228 9.18 6.47 6.41
N PRO A 229 8.11 6.98 7.08
CA PRO A 229 7.23 7.98 6.49
C PRO A 229 7.96 9.26 6.10
N VAL A 230 8.87 9.76 6.95
CA VAL A 230 9.66 10.97 6.68
C VAL A 230 10.53 10.78 5.43
N ILE A 231 11.23 9.64 5.32
CA ILE A 231 12.03 9.31 4.13
C ILE A 231 11.16 9.26 2.87
N LYS A 232 9.94 8.69 2.95
CA LYS A 232 9.02 8.66 1.79
C LYS A 232 8.60 10.07 1.36
N ILE A 233 8.22 10.93 2.31
CA ILE A 233 7.81 12.31 2.03
C ILE A 233 8.97 13.11 1.42
N ILE A 234 10.14 13.11 2.08
CA ILE A 234 11.34 13.83 1.60
C ILE A 234 11.79 13.27 0.25
N GLY A 235 11.80 11.96 0.08
CA GLY A 235 12.19 11.31 -1.16
C GLY A 235 11.28 11.68 -2.34
N LEU A 236 9.96 11.69 -2.12
CA LEU A 236 9.00 12.11 -3.15
C LEU A 236 9.12 13.60 -3.47
N ALA A 237 9.24 14.45 -2.44
CA ALA A 237 9.45 15.88 -2.61
C ALA A 237 10.75 16.18 -3.39
N TYR A 238 11.84 15.48 -3.07
CA TYR A 238 13.10 15.56 -3.79
C TYR A 238 12.95 15.17 -5.26
N LEU A 239 12.27 14.06 -5.56
CA LEU A 239 12.02 13.63 -6.94
C LEU A 239 11.21 14.67 -7.72
N LEU A 240 10.15 15.21 -7.12
CA LEU A 240 9.30 16.24 -7.73
C LEU A 240 10.08 17.54 -7.98
N MET A 241 10.88 17.97 -7.02
CA MET A 241 11.74 19.14 -7.16
C MET A 241 12.79 18.92 -8.25
N ALA A 242 13.40 17.74 -8.31
CA ALA A 242 14.35 17.39 -9.36
C ALA A 242 13.72 17.39 -10.77
N ILE A 243 12.46 16.94 -10.91
CA ILE A 243 11.71 17.03 -12.17
C ILE A 243 11.49 18.50 -12.54
N LYS A 244 11.04 19.34 -11.59
CA LYS A 244 10.73 20.75 -11.85
C LYS A 244 11.98 21.58 -12.19
N LEU A 245 13.10 21.33 -11.52
CA LEU A 245 14.35 22.06 -11.72
C LEU A 245 15.13 21.59 -12.97
N LYS A 246 14.64 20.58 -13.70
CA LYS A 246 15.28 19.99 -14.90
C LYS A 246 16.79 19.75 -14.73
N ARG A 247 17.23 19.39 -13.51
CA ARG A 247 18.65 19.32 -13.19
C ARG A 247 19.23 18.02 -13.75
N HIS A 248 20.38 18.09 -14.44
CA HIS A 248 21.11 16.96 -15.05
C HIS A 248 21.67 15.92 -14.06
N VAL A 249 21.18 15.88 -12.82
CA VAL A 249 21.68 14.95 -11.80
C VAL A 249 21.37 13.51 -12.21
N HIS A 250 22.34 12.61 -11.97
CA HIS A 250 22.32 11.17 -12.22
C HIS A 250 20.91 10.53 -12.24
N GLN A 251 20.36 10.28 -13.44
CA GLN A 251 19.06 9.63 -13.66
C GLN A 251 18.94 8.28 -12.93
N ARG A 252 20.04 7.52 -12.86
CA ARG A 252 20.11 6.24 -12.12
C ARG A 252 19.81 6.41 -10.63
N GLN A 253 20.32 7.45 -9.98
CA GLN A 253 20.08 7.70 -8.55
C GLN A 253 18.60 8.02 -8.30
N ARG A 254 17.98 8.84 -9.15
CA ARG A 254 16.54 9.17 -9.06
C ARG A 254 15.67 7.93 -9.18
N MET A 255 15.99 7.04 -10.13
CA MET A 255 15.27 5.79 -10.31
C MET A 255 15.46 4.83 -9.12
N MET A 256 16.66 4.80 -8.52
CA MET A 256 16.93 4.00 -7.33
C MET A 256 16.12 4.50 -6.13
N ILE A 257 16.08 5.81 -5.91
CA ILE A 257 15.26 6.46 -4.88
C ILE A 257 13.77 6.13 -5.10
N TYR A 258 13.26 6.33 -6.32
CA TYR A 258 11.86 6.01 -6.66
C TYR A 258 11.53 4.53 -6.40
N ARG A 259 12.41 3.61 -6.80
CA ARG A 259 12.22 2.18 -6.56
C ARG A 259 12.26 1.83 -5.07
N GLY A 260 13.15 2.47 -4.32
CA GLY A 260 13.21 2.36 -2.86
C GLY A 260 11.92 2.84 -2.20
N ILE A 261 11.44 4.04 -2.54
CA ILE A 261 10.18 4.60 -2.03
C ILE A 261 9.00 3.67 -2.34
N LYS A 262 8.91 3.16 -3.57
CA LYS A 262 7.83 2.24 -3.98
C LYS A 262 7.91 0.91 -3.23
N TRP A 263 9.11 0.40 -2.98
CA TRP A 263 9.31 -0.83 -2.22
C TRP A 263 8.94 -0.65 -0.74
N ILE A 264 9.46 0.39 -0.09
CA ILE A 264 9.14 0.78 1.31
C ILE A 264 7.64 1.10 1.45
N GLY A 265 7.02 1.59 0.37
CA GLY A 265 5.59 1.86 0.19
C GLY A 265 4.68 0.94 0.98
N LYS A 266 4.74 -0.35 0.64
CA LYS A 266 3.91 -1.40 1.21
C LYS A 266 4.25 -1.74 2.67
N TRP A 267 5.53 -1.69 3.05
CA TRP A 267 5.95 -2.04 4.42
C TRP A 267 5.42 -1.06 5.47
N SER A 268 5.16 0.17 5.08
CA SER A 268 4.64 1.21 5.98
C SER A 268 3.24 0.90 6.55
N VAL A 269 2.47 -0.03 5.98
CA VAL A 269 1.16 -0.45 6.52
C VAL A 269 1.31 -1.50 7.64
N MET A 270 2.49 -2.11 7.78
CA MET A 270 2.78 -3.13 8.80
C MET A 270 2.40 -2.67 10.22
N ASP A 271 2.75 -1.45 10.58
CA ASP A 271 2.51 -0.91 11.92
C ASP A 271 1.01 -0.85 12.26
N LEU A 272 0.17 -0.52 11.29
CA LEU A 272 -1.30 -0.51 11.48
C LEU A 272 -1.85 -1.91 11.74
N PHE A 273 -1.31 -2.93 11.05
CA PHE A 273 -1.68 -4.31 11.29
C PHE A 273 -1.22 -4.78 12.66
N VAL A 274 0.00 -4.43 13.08
CA VAL A 274 0.50 -4.78 14.42
C VAL A 274 -0.40 -4.18 15.50
N ILE A 275 -0.77 -2.88 15.39
CA ILE A 275 -1.69 -2.24 16.34
C ILE A 275 -3.04 -2.96 16.39
N SER A 276 -3.61 -3.29 15.23
CA SER A 276 -4.88 -4.03 15.15
C SER A 276 -4.83 -5.41 15.81
N ILE A 277 -3.73 -6.16 15.61
CA ILE A 277 -3.54 -7.49 16.19
C ILE A 277 -3.29 -7.38 17.69
N MET A 278 -2.48 -6.42 18.14
CA MET A 278 -2.23 -6.16 19.57
C MET A 278 -3.53 -5.84 20.30
N LEU A 279 -4.41 -5.02 19.73
CA LEU A 279 -5.72 -4.72 20.31
C LEU A 279 -6.49 -6.00 20.63
N THR A 280 -6.61 -6.93 19.69
CA THR A 280 -7.35 -8.18 19.95
C THR A 280 -6.76 -9.08 21.01
N LEU A 281 -5.43 -9.06 21.12
CA LEU A 281 -4.70 -10.01 21.96
C LEU A 281 -4.60 -9.49 23.39
N VAL A 282 -4.52 -8.17 23.57
CA VAL A 282 -4.29 -7.52 24.87
C VAL A 282 -5.61 -7.18 25.57
N ASP A 283 -6.62 -6.67 24.85
CA ASP A 283 -7.90 -6.22 25.42
C ASP A 283 -8.72 -7.36 26.09
N ARG A 284 -8.50 -8.60 25.66
CA ARG A 284 -9.23 -9.77 26.18
C ARG A 284 -8.68 -10.34 27.50
N GLY A 285 -7.63 -9.73 28.07
CA GLY A 285 -6.88 -10.27 29.19
C GLY A 285 -6.73 -9.34 30.40
N GLN A 286 -7.82 -8.72 30.90
CA GLN A 286 -8.06 -8.12 32.25
C GLN A 286 -6.90 -7.49 33.08
N ILE A 287 -5.74 -7.17 32.50
CA ILE A 287 -4.58 -6.63 33.22
C ILE A 287 -4.07 -5.34 32.53
N LEU A 288 -4.37 -5.12 31.25
CA LEU A 288 -3.91 -3.97 30.46
C LEU A 288 -4.95 -3.56 29.42
N ASP A 289 -5.70 -2.47 29.65
CA ASP A 289 -6.55 -1.89 28.60
C ASP A 289 -5.64 -1.15 27.61
N PHE A 290 -5.49 -1.69 26.41
CA PHE A 290 -4.75 -1.07 25.31
C PHE A 290 -5.74 -0.51 24.29
N THR A 291 -6.01 0.78 24.36
CA THR A 291 -6.86 1.45 23.37
C THR A 291 -5.98 2.21 22.38
N PRO A 292 -6.16 2.03 21.05
CA PRO A 292 -5.48 2.88 20.08
C PRO A 292 -5.92 4.32 20.31
N GLY A 293 -5.04 5.28 20.05
CA GLY A 293 -5.35 6.70 20.07
C GLY A 293 -5.56 7.25 18.67
N TYR A 294 -6.07 8.48 18.55
CA TYR A 294 -6.26 9.16 17.27
C TYR A 294 -4.96 9.34 16.45
N GLY A 295 -3.79 9.24 17.10
CA GLY A 295 -2.50 9.20 16.41
C GLY A 295 -2.40 8.04 15.40
N ALA A 296 -3.04 6.89 15.66
CA ALA A 296 -3.05 5.75 14.74
C ALA A 296 -3.82 6.05 13.45
N VAL A 297 -4.91 6.82 13.53
CA VAL A 297 -5.69 7.25 12.36
C VAL A 297 -4.89 8.26 11.52
N ALA A 298 -4.27 9.24 12.17
CA ALA A 298 -3.42 10.22 11.51
C ALA A 298 -2.22 9.54 10.83
N PHE A 299 -1.58 8.58 11.50
CA PHE A 299 -0.52 7.75 10.91
C PHE A 299 -1.04 6.96 9.70
N GLY A 300 -2.21 6.32 9.81
CA GLY A 300 -2.84 5.63 8.68
C GLY A 300 -3.09 6.53 7.47
N MET A 301 -3.52 7.78 7.68
CA MET A 301 -3.65 8.76 6.60
C MET A 301 -2.30 9.05 5.93
N VAL A 302 -1.21 9.25 6.68
CA VAL A 302 0.13 9.47 6.12
C VAL A 302 0.55 8.28 5.24
N VAL A 303 0.32 7.06 5.70
CA VAL A 303 0.68 5.84 4.95
C VAL A 303 -0.08 5.76 3.63
N VAL A 304 -1.41 5.94 3.67
CA VAL A 304 -2.25 5.90 2.46
C VAL A 304 -1.91 7.03 1.50
N LEU A 305 -1.75 8.26 2.00
CA LEU A 305 -1.40 9.43 1.16
C LEU A 305 -0.04 9.26 0.50
N THR A 306 0.98 8.76 1.22
CA THR A 306 2.31 8.51 0.62
C THR A 306 2.30 7.37 -0.40
N MET A 307 1.44 6.36 -0.22
CA MET A 307 1.24 5.28 -1.18
C MET A 307 0.56 5.80 -2.47
N LEU A 308 -0.50 6.59 -2.33
CA LEU A 308 -1.17 7.25 -3.46
C LEU A 308 -0.25 8.24 -4.18
N ALA A 309 0.58 8.98 -3.44
CA ALA A 309 1.60 9.86 -4.02
C ALA A 309 2.55 9.07 -4.93
N ALA A 310 3.12 7.97 -4.42
CA ALA A 310 4.06 7.14 -5.19
C ALA A 310 3.43 6.53 -6.45
N GLU A 311 2.16 6.11 -6.41
CA GLU A 311 1.45 5.58 -7.59
C GLU A 311 1.01 6.68 -8.58
N SER A 312 0.77 7.90 -8.10
CA SER A 312 0.42 9.04 -8.95
C SER A 312 1.59 9.55 -9.80
N LEU A 313 2.83 9.37 -9.33
CA LEU A 313 4.04 9.80 -10.02
C LEU A 313 4.31 8.94 -11.27
N ASP A 314 4.51 9.56 -12.43
CA ASP A 314 4.96 8.86 -13.64
C ASP A 314 6.49 8.75 -13.62
N PRO A 315 7.08 7.54 -13.48
CA PRO A 315 8.53 7.39 -13.41
C PRO A 315 9.24 7.81 -14.70
N ARG A 316 8.53 7.90 -15.83
CA ARG A 316 9.10 8.37 -17.10
C ARG A 316 9.59 9.81 -17.03
N LEU A 317 8.96 10.64 -16.18
CA LEU A 317 9.39 12.02 -15.92
C LEU A 317 10.78 12.11 -15.28
N LEU A 318 11.30 11.02 -14.71
CA LEU A 318 12.64 10.97 -14.13
C LEU A 318 13.74 10.86 -15.20
N TRP A 319 13.37 10.39 -16.39
CA TRP A 319 14.28 10.14 -17.52
C TRP A 319 14.21 11.20 -18.60
N ASP A 320 13.28 12.15 -18.50
CA ASP A 320 13.20 13.26 -19.44
C ASP A 320 14.46 14.11 -19.35
N GLU A 321 15.16 14.22 -20.47
CA GLU A 321 16.22 15.18 -20.63
C GLU A 321 15.60 16.57 -20.86
N PRO A 322 16.19 17.64 -20.30
CA PRO A 322 15.83 18.99 -20.73
C PRO A 322 16.10 19.09 -22.23
N ASP A 323 15.06 19.39 -23.00
CA ASP A 323 15.10 19.52 -24.47
C ASP A 323 16.40 20.15 -24.97
N SER A 324 17.32 19.33 -25.50
CA SER A 324 18.50 19.79 -26.23
C SER A 324 18.26 19.83 -27.75
N THR A 325 17.03 19.58 -28.20
CA THR A 325 16.67 19.48 -29.63
C THR A 325 15.30 20.08 -29.94
N ARG A 326 15.17 21.40 -29.76
CA ARG A 326 14.22 22.24 -30.51
C ARG A 326 14.91 23.31 -31.35
N THR A 327 16.20 23.13 -31.65
CA THR A 327 16.99 24.07 -32.45
C THR A 327 17.72 23.38 -33.60
N GLN A 328 17.09 22.43 -34.30
CA GLN A 328 17.54 22.04 -35.63
C GLN A 328 16.44 21.32 -36.42
N GLN A 329 16.07 21.97 -37.54
CA GLN A 329 15.24 21.57 -38.68
C GLN A 329 13.74 21.87 -38.62
#